data_AF-A0A1Q4C0W5-F1
#
_entry.id   AF-A0A1Q4C0W5-F1
#
_cell.length_a   1.000
_cell.length_b   1.000
_cell.length_c   1.000
_cell.angle_alpha   90.00
_cell.angle_beta   90.00
_cell.angle_gamma   90.00
#
_symmetry.space_group_name_H-M   'P 1'
#
loop_
_entity.id
_entity.type
_entity.pdbx_description
1 polymer ?
#
loop_
_entity_poly.entity_id
_entity_poly.type
_entity_poly.pdbx_seq_one_letter_code
_entity_poly.pdbx_strand_id
1 'polypeptide(L)' 'MRKRAIFAADVRSLGGVVTVANARSPAECEQAFRVAHVSRGGDVAFQSGLIHDEDQASAAARVLAEFTGAQVQRHNRS' A
#
# COMPACT_ATOMS: atom_id res chain seq x y z
N MET A 1 16.79 15.59 -22.48
CA MET A 1 16.78 14.35 -21.66
C MET A 1 15.74 13.39 -22.21
N ARG A 2 16.13 12.18 -22.65
CA ARG A 2 15.14 11.13 -22.96
C ARG A 2 14.54 10.63 -21.64
N LYS A 3 13.21 10.61 -21.52
CA LYS A 3 12.53 9.96 -20.38
C LYS A 3 12.88 8.47 -20.44
N ARG A 4 13.53 7.96 -19.39
CA ARG A 4 13.80 6.53 -19.26
C ARG A 4 12.45 5.82 -19.10
N ALA A 5 12.23 4.73 -19.85
CA ALA A 5 11.06 3.90 -19.65
C ALA A 5 11.11 3.25 -18.26
N ILE A 6 9.95 3.14 -17.61
CA ILE A 6 9.79 2.42 -16.35
C ILE A 6 9.28 1.02 -16.69
N PHE A 7 10.01 0.01 -16.25
CA PHE A 7 9.65 -1.39 -16.43
C PHE A 7 9.17 -2.01 -15.12
N ALA A 8 8.49 -3.16 -15.22
CA ALA A 8 8.05 -3.90 -14.04
C ALA A 8 9.21 -4.28 -13.10
N ALA A 9 10.40 -4.51 -13.64
CA ALA A 9 11.61 -4.77 -12.85
C ALA A 9 12.00 -3.57 -11.97
N ASP A 10 11.84 -2.33 -12.46
CA ASP A 10 12.08 -1.13 -11.66
C ASP A 10 11.09 -1.08 -10.47
N VAL A 11 9.82 -1.38 -10.72
CA VAL A 11 8.76 -1.38 -9.70
C VAL A 11 8.98 -2.45 -8.62
N ARG A 12 9.45 -3.65 -9.01
CA ARG A 12 9.81 -4.74 -8.09
C ARG A 12 10.96 -4.42 -7.16
N SER A 13 11.76 -3.41 -7.49
CA SER A 13 12.92 -2.99 -6.71
C SER A 13 12.66 -1.79 -5.79
N LEU A 14 11.44 -1.25 -5.79
CA LEU A 14 11.09 -0.05 -5.01
C LEU A 14 11.30 -0.23 -3.51
N GLY A 15 11.03 -1.43 -2.99
CA GLY A 15 11.06 -1.73 -1.57
C GLY A 15 10.14 -0.81 -0.76
N GLY A 16 10.51 -0.57 0.50
CA GLY A 16 9.80 0.35 1.38
C GLY A 16 8.82 -0.35 2.31
N VAL A 17 7.73 0.33 2.64
CA VAL A 17 6.76 -0.11 3.64
C VAL A 17 5.36 -0.10 3.06
N VAL A 18 4.62 -1.18 3.29
CA VAL A 18 3.18 -1.27 3.04
C VAL A 18 2.47 -1.29 4.39
N THR A 19 1.47 -0.44 4.58
CA THR A 19 0.64 -0.40 5.79
C THR A 19 -0.81 -0.68 5.47
N VAL A 20 -1.50 -1.32 6.41
CA VAL A 20 -2.96 -1.37 6.45
C VAL A 20 -3.42 -0.42 7.54
N ALA A 21 -4.22 0.56 7.18
CA ALA A 21 -4.75 1.56 8.11
C ALA A 21 -6.28 1.46 8.17
N ASN A 22 -6.81 1.58 9.38
CA ASN A 22 -8.24 1.79 9.59
C ASN A 22 -8.67 3.11 8.95
N ALA A 23 -9.76 3.07 8.21
CA ALA A 23 -10.45 4.20 7.62
C ALA A 23 -11.93 4.15 8.01
N ARG A 24 -12.62 5.27 7.91
CA ARG A 24 -14.08 5.32 8.03
C ARG A 24 -14.66 5.73 6.69
N SER A 25 -15.68 5.01 6.23
CA SER A 25 -16.48 5.46 5.09
C SER A 25 -17.31 6.69 5.52
N PRO A 26 -17.19 7.85 4.84
CA PRO A 26 -17.99 9.03 5.18
C PRO A 26 -19.50 8.83 4.98
N ALA A 27 -19.89 7.90 4.11
CA ALA A 27 -21.28 7.69 3.74
C ALA A 27 -22.04 6.79 4.72
N GLU A 28 -21.36 5.80 5.32
CA GLU A 28 -22.05 4.72 6.06
C GLU A 28 -21.56 4.57 7.50
N CYS A 29 -20.60 5.39 7.95
CA CYS A 29 -19.95 5.25 9.27
C CYS A 29 -19.36 3.85 9.54
N GLU A 30 -19.28 2.99 8.52
CA GLU A 30 -18.73 1.65 8.63
C GLU A 30 -17.19 1.67 8.70
N GLN A 31 -16.66 0.67 9.41
CA GLN A 31 -15.23 0.43 9.44
C GLN A 31 -14.77 -0.04 8.06
N ALA A 32 -13.72 0.60 7.56
CA ALA A 32 -13.07 0.25 6.32
C ALA A 32 -11.55 0.28 6.52
N PHE A 33 -10.83 -0.15 5.50
CA PHE A 33 -9.39 -0.27 5.50
C PHE A 33 -8.81 0.38 4.25
N ARG A 34 -7.59 0.89 4.37
CA ARG A 34 -6.78 1.33 3.24
C ARG A 34 -5.42 0.70 3.29
N VAL A 35 -4.92 0.31 2.12
CA VAL A 35 -3.55 -0.13 1.94
C VAL A 35 -2.76 1.06 1.41
N ALA A 36 -1.66 1.40 2.09
CA ALA A 36 -0.74 2.43 1.64
C ALA A 36 0.65 1.83 1.42
N HIS A 37 1.39 2.36 0.45
CA HIS A 37 2.79 2.02 0.21
C HIS A 37 3.62 3.29 0.10
N VAL A 38 4.80 3.28 0.73
CA VAL A 38 5.82 4.31 0.57
C VAL A 38 7.13 3.60 0.22
N SER A 39 7.76 3.97 -0.90
CA SER A 39 9.05 3.41 -1.33
C SER A 39 10.16 3.68 -0.32
N ARG A 40 11.27 2.93 -0.39
CA ARG A 40 12.43 3.13 0.51
C ARG A 40 13.00 4.55 0.42
N GLY A 41 12.94 5.18 -0.75
CA GLY A 41 13.39 6.55 -0.97
C GLY A 41 12.37 7.64 -0.58
N GLY A 42 11.13 7.26 -0.24
CA GLY A 42 10.04 8.19 0.07
C GLY A 42 9.52 9.00 -1.13
N ASP A 43 9.97 8.67 -2.35
CA ASP A 43 9.71 9.37 -3.60
C ASP A 43 8.45 8.85 -4.33
N VAL A 44 8.01 7.63 -3.99
CA VAL A 44 6.80 7.02 -4.54
C VAL A 44 5.87 6.66 -3.39
N ALA A 45 4.64 7.16 -3.47
CA ALA A 45 3.57 6.84 -2.55
C ALA A 45 2.34 6.34 -3.31
N PHE A 46 1.70 5.32 -2.77
CA PHE A 46 0.44 4.77 -3.25
C PHE A 46 -0.55 4.65 -2.10
N GLN A 47 -1.83 4.85 -2.39
CA GLN A 47 -2.91 4.59 -1.46
C GLN A 47 -4.10 3.99 -2.22
N SER A 48 -4.64 2.90 -1.70
CA SER A 48 -5.82 2.25 -2.28
C SER A 48 -7.10 3.06 -2.05
N GLY A 49 -8.16 2.66 -2.76
CA GLY A 49 -9.53 2.95 -2.34
C GLY A 49 -9.88 2.29 -1.00
N LEU A 50 -11.10 2.53 -0.52
CA LEU A 50 -11.63 1.86 0.67
C LEU A 50 -11.86 0.38 0.39
N ILE A 51 -11.46 -0.46 1.33
CA ILE A 51 -11.71 -1.90 1.35
C ILE A 51 -12.52 -2.17 2.61
N HIS A 52 -13.69 -2.79 2.48
CA HIS A 52 -14.61 -2.99 3.61
C HIS A 52 -14.33 -4.30 4.38
N ASP A 53 -13.44 -5.14 3.86
CA ASP A 53 -13.04 -6.42 4.44
C ASP A 53 -11.57 -6.38 4.89
N GLU A 54 -11.32 -6.70 6.17
CA GLU A 54 -9.97 -6.66 6.77
C GLU A 54 -9.03 -7.71 6.19
N ASP A 55 -9.54 -8.92 5.92
CA ASP A 55 -8.76 -10.02 5.38
C ASP A 55 -8.38 -9.73 3.93
N GLN A 56 -9.30 -9.13 3.16
CA GLN A 56 -9.02 -8.66 1.81
C GLN A 56 -7.98 -7.53 1.81
N ALA A 57 -8.07 -6.57 2.74
CA ALA A 57 -7.08 -5.51 2.88
C ALA A 57 -5.70 -6.06 3.27
N SER A 58 -5.67 -7.05 4.17
CA SER A 58 -4.47 -7.75 4.59
C SER A 58 -3.83 -8.55 3.45
N ALA A 59 -4.63 -9.25 2.64
CA ALA A 59 -4.18 -9.97 1.46
C ALA A 59 -3.61 -9.00 0.40
N ALA A 60 -4.31 -7.90 0.13
CA ALA A 60 -3.85 -6.87 -0.80
C ALA A 60 -2.52 -6.26 -0.36
N ALA A 61 -2.34 -6.00 0.94
CA ALA A 61 -1.07 -5.49 1.48
C ALA A 61 0.08 -6.49 1.28
N ARG A 62 -0.15 -7.79 1.50
CA ARG A 62 0.86 -8.84 1.27
C ARG A 62 1.25 -8.93 -0.20
N VAL A 63 0.28 -8.94 -1.10
CA VAL A 63 0.53 -8.99 -2.56
C VAL A 63 1.29 -7.76 -3.02
N LEU A 64 0.92 -6.56 -2.55
CA LEU A 64 1.61 -5.33 -2.89
C LEU A 64 3.05 -5.33 -2.35
N ALA A 65 3.26 -5.81 -1.12
CA ALA A 65 4.58 -5.90 -0.52
C ALA A 65 5.49 -6.87 -1.29
N GLU A 66 4.98 -8.06 -1.64
CA GLU A 66 5.72 -9.03 -2.45
C GLU A 66 6.06 -8.46 -3.82
N PHE A 67 5.09 -7.82 -4.49
CA PHE A 67 5.29 -7.24 -5.81
C PHE A 67 6.31 -6.11 -5.83
N THR A 68 6.38 -5.29 -4.78
CA THR A 68 7.29 -4.14 -4.69
C THR A 68 8.60 -4.43 -3.96
N GLY A 69 8.76 -5.63 -3.38
CA GLY A 69 9.86 -5.95 -2.49
C GLY A 69 9.84 -5.18 -1.16
N ALA A 70 8.66 -4.67 -0.77
CA ALA A 70 8.44 -3.91 0.46
C ALA A 70 8.11 -4.83 1.64
N GLN A 71 8.03 -4.27 2.84
CA GLN A 71 7.63 -4.98 4.06
C GLN A 71 6.26 -4.52 4.52
N VAL A 72 5.40 -5.46 4.93
CA VAL A 72 4.13 -5.11 5.57
C VAL A 72 4.40 -4.69 7.02
N GLN A 73 3.99 -3.48 7.37
CA GLN A 73 4.02 -2.99 8.74
C GLN A 73 2.59 -2.86 9.27
N ARG A 74 2.32 -3.48 10.42
CA ARG A 74 1.05 -3.29 11.12
C ARG A 74 0.99 -1.88 11.67
N HIS A 75 -0.03 -1.12 11.27
CA HIS A 75 -0.31 0.20 11.83
C HIS A 75 -1.03 0.01 13.17
N ASN A 76 -0.29 -0.25 14.25
CA ASN A 76 -0.83 -0.12 15.60
C ASN A 76 -0.94 1.38 15.91
N ARG A 77 -2.13 1.97 15.76
CA ARG A 77 -2.42 3.22 16.48
C ARG A 77 -2.99 2.84 17.84
N SER A 78 -2.17 3.03 18.88
CA SER A 78 -2.60 3.30 20.24
C SER A 78 -3.40 4.59 20.32
#